data_AF-A0A7S3NEJ0-F1
#
_entry.id   AF-A0A7S3NEJ0-F1
#
_cell.length_a   1.000
_cell.length_b   1.000
_cell.length_c   1.000
_cell.angle_alpha   90.00
_cell.angle_beta   90.00
_cell.angle_gamma   90.00
#
_symmetry.space_group_name_H-M   'P 1'
#
loop_
_entity.id
_entity.type
_entity.pdbx_description
1 polymer ?
#
loop_
_entity_poly.entity_id
_entity_poly.type
_entity_poly.pdbx_seq_one_letter_code
_entity_poly.pdbx_strand_id
1 'polypeptide(L)'
;MESTNDLIKAGAYMAVGIINSGIKNDNDPVFALLSEHVESDNEHIKIGALMGLSFTYAGSARQDILELCSPIIIDGDNSIEVSAIAALVLGLVFIGTCNDEVANCIFQTCMEREASDLDNPHARYYALGLGLLYFGRQDSVEASLVGVSVIEHPIKRFMEILMKGCAYACSGNVLKVQELLHIC
;
A
#
# COMPACT_ATOMS: atom_id res chain seq x y z
N MET A 1 24.21 -7.89 -15.09
CA MET A 1 23.55 -7.38 -13.87
C MET A 1 24.45 -7.69 -12.67
N GLU A 2 25.72 -7.27 -12.70
CA GLU A 2 26.70 -7.51 -11.63
C GLU A 2 27.30 -6.17 -11.21
N SER A 3 26.47 -5.30 -10.65
CA SER A 3 26.97 -4.08 -10.01
C SER A 3 27.07 -4.36 -8.52
N THR A 4 28.21 -4.01 -7.90
CA THR A 4 28.46 -4.18 -6.46
C THR A 4 27.57 -3.29 -5.58
N ASN A 5 26.90 -2.30 -6.17
CA ASN A 5 26.01 -1.37 -5.45
C ASN A 5 24.56 -1.86 -5.43
N ASP A 6 24.04 -2.08 -4.23
CA ASP A 6 22.68 -2.55 -4.00
C ASP A 6 21.61 -1.53 -4.44
N LEU A 7 21.93 -0.24 -4.40
CA LEU A 7 21.06 0.83 -4.91
C LEU A 7 20.83 0.74 -6.43
N ILE A 8 21.86 0.32 -7.18
CA ILE A 8 21.75 0.16 -8.64
C ILE A 8 20.86 -1.04 -8.97
N LYS A 9 20.98 -2.12 -8.18
CA LYS A 9 20.11 -3.30 -8.32
C LYS A 9 18.66 -2.95 -7.99
N ALA A 10 18.41 -2.25 -6.88
CA ALA A 10 17.07 -1.80 -6.50
C ALA A 10 16.41 -0.96 -7.59
N GLY A 11 17.16 0.01 -8.17
CA GLY A 11 16.66 0.82 -9.28
C GLY A 11 16.39 0.01 -10.55
N ALA A 12 17.21 -1.00 -10.85
CA ALA A 12 17.00 -1.89 -11.98
C ALA A 12 15.70 -2.71 -11.83
N TYR A 13 15.43 -3.25 -10.64
CA TYR A 13 14.19 -3.99 -10.39
C TYR A 13 12.94 -3.13 -10.51
N MET A 14 13.00 -1.89 -10.00
CA MET A 14 11.91 -0.92 -10.17
C MET A 14 11.68 -0.61 -11.66
N ALA A 15 12.76 -0.42 -12.44
CA ALA A 15 12.67 -0.17 -13.88
C ALA A 15 12.07 -1.36 -14.66
N VAL A 16 12.40 -2.60 -14.28
CA VAL A 16 11.80 -3.81 -14.87
C VAL A 16 10.28 -3.82 -14.68
N GLY A 17 9.79 -3.42 -13.50
CA GLY A 17 8.35 -3.31 -13.25
C GLY A 17 7.65 -2.24 -14.10
N ILE A 18 8.32 -1.11 -14.32
CA ILE A 18 7.78 -0.03 -15.17
C ILE A 18 7.71 -0.46 -16.63
N ILE A 19 8.76 -1.11 -17.16
CA ILE A 19 8.81 -1.54 -18.57
C ILE A 19 7.71 -2.58 -18.86
N ASN A 20 7.39 -3.42 -17.89
CA ASN A 20 6.36 -4.44 -18.01
C ASN A 20 4.97 -3.98 -17.55
N SER A 21 4.81 -2.71 -17.16
CA SER A 21 3.51 -2.16 -16.77
C SER A 21 2.54 -2.21 -17.96
N GLY A 22 1.38 -2.84 -17.76
CA GLY A 22 0.35 -2.99 -18.80
C GLY A 22 0.54 -4.18 -19.75
N ILE A 23 1.62 -4.96 -19.60
CA ILE A 23 1.84 -6.19 -20.37
C ILE A 23 1.43 -7.39 -19.50
N LYS A 24 0.26 -7.97 -19.79
CA LYS A 24 -0.18 -9.22 -19.16
C LYS A 24 0.25 -10.38 -20.05
N ASN A 25 1.31 -11.08 -19.65
CA ASN A 25 1.85 -12.22 -20.39
C ASN A 25 1.61 -13.49 -19.56
N ASP A 26 1.09 -14.55 -20.16
CA ASP A 26 0.65 -15.77 -19.45
C ASP A 26 1.77 -16.53 -18.72
N ASN A 27 3.03 -16.20 -19.02
CA ASN A 27 4.21 -16.82 -18.42
C ASN A 27 4.78 -16.04 -17.22
N ASP A 28 4.13 -14.94 -16.81
CA ASP A 28 4.45 -14.09 -15.64
C ASP A 28 5.94 -13.99 -15.25
N PRO A 29 6.84 -13.60 -16.18
CA PRO A 29 8.28 -13.59 -15.92
C PRO A 29 8.66 -12.62 -14.79
N VAL A 30 7.88 -11.56 -14.63
CA VAL A 30 8.11 -10.53 -13.60
C VAL A 30 7.80 -11.04 -12.20
N PHE A 31 6.79 -11.91 -12.04
CA PHE A 31 6.48 -12.47 -10.73
C PHE A 31 7.60 -13.41 -10.27
N ALA A 32 8.03 -14.32 -11.14
CA ALA A 32 9.11 -15.27 -10.83
C ALA A 32 10.46 -14.57 -10.53
N LEU A 33 10.77 -13.49 -11.26
CA LEU A 33 11.99 -12.71 -11.03
C LEU A 33 11.93 -11.92 -9.72
N LEU A 34 10.79 -11.29 -9.41
CA LEU A 34 10.70 -10.40 -8.25
C LEU A 34 10.43 -11.15 -6.95
N SER A 35 9.75 -12.30 -6.97
CA SER A 35 9.53 -13.12 -5.77
C SER A 35 10.83 -13.57 -5.12
N GLU A 36 11.86 -13.90 -5.92
CA GLU A 36 13.19 -14.29 -5.42
C GLU A 36 13.94 -13.11 -4.75
N HIS A 37 13.64 -11.88 -5.15
CA HIS A 37 14.32 -10.67 -4.64
C HIS A 37 13.61 -10.03 -3.45
N VAL A 38 12.36 -10.38 -3.21
CA VAL A 38 11.60 -9.96 -2.02
C VAL A 38 12.13 -10.64 -0.74
N GLU A 39 12.72 -11.82 -0.86
CA GLU A 39 13.38 -12.56 0.24
C GLU A 39 14.82 -12.08 0.53
N SER A 40 15.38 -11.15 -0.25
CA SER A 40 16.77 -10.70 -0.07
C SER A 40 16.97 -9.87 1.21
N ASP A 41 18.09 -10.04 1.91
CA ASP A 41 18.37 -9.37 3.21
C ASP A 41 18.48 -7.83 3.15
N ASN A 42 18.66 -7.24 1.96
CA ASN A 42 18.84 -5.80 1.82
C ASN A 42 17.51 -5.06 1.63
N GLU A 43 17.19 -4.16 2.56
CA GLU A 43 15.96 -3.35 2.58
C GLU A 43 15.71 -2.58 1.28
N HIS A 44 16.75 -2.01 0.67
CA HIS A 44 16.60 -1.25 -0.57
C HIS A 44 16.20 -2.14 -1.75
N ILE A 45 16.71 -3.38 -1.78
CA ILE A 45 16.36 -4.35 -2.83
C ILE A 45 14.91 -4.81 -2.64
N LYS A 46 14.49 -5.08 -1.40
CA LYS A 46 13.09 -5.41 -1.08
C LYS A 46 12.15 -4.29 -1.56
N ILE A 47 12.46 -3.04 -1.22
CA ILE A 47 11.67 -1.87 -1.63
C ILE A 47 11.58 -1.76 -3.15
N GLY A 48 12.71 -1.90 -3.85
CA GLY A 48 12.76 -1.84 -5.32
C GLY A 48 11.93 -2.95 -5.98
N ALA A 49 11.97 -4.16 -5.43
CA ALA A 49 11.19 -5.29 -5.92
C ALA A 49 9.68 -5.11 -5.67
N LEU A 50 9.29 -4.68 -4.46
CA LEU A 50 7.90 -4.39 -4.10
C LEU A 50 7.28 -3.32 -5.01
N MET A 51 8.00 -2.22 -5.26
CA MET A 51 7.53 -1.18 -6.19
C MET A 51 7.51 -1.64 -7.64
N GLY A 52 8.45 -2.49 -8.06
CA GLY A 52 8.39 -3.10 -9.40
C GLY A 52 7.14 -3.98 -9.59
N LEU A 53 6.79 -4.76 -8.58
CA LEU A 53 5.57 -5.59 -8.57
C LEU A 53 4.31 -4.73 -8.64
N SER A 54 4.23 -3.65 -7.86
CA SER A 54 3.04 -2.79 -7.83
C SER A 54 2.77 -2.15 -9.19
N PHE A 55 3.79 -1.65 -9.89
CA PHE A 55 3.59 -1.04 -11.21
C PHE A 55 3.20 -2.04 -12.30
N THR A 56 3.69 -3.28 -12.21
CA THR A 56 3.33 -4.32 -13.17
C THR A 56 1.88 -4.76 -12.98
N TYR A 57 1.45 -4.90 -11.72
CA TYR A 57 0.17 -5.53 -11.36
C TYR A 57 -0.85 -4.57 -10.73
N ALA A 58 -0.66 -3.26 -10.88
CA ALA A 58 -1.62 -2.25 -10.42
C ALA A 58 -3.02 -2.55 -10.97
N GLY A 59 -4.01 -2.62 -10.07
CA GLY A 59 -5.41 -2.93 -10.42
C GLY A 59 -5.67 -4.32 -11.00
N SER A 60 -4.72 -5.25 -10.93
CA SER A 60 -4.97 -6.64 -11.35
C SER A 60 -5.59 -7.51 -10.27
N ALA A 61 -5.56 -7.06 -9.00
CA ALA A 61 -6.19 -7.72 -7.84
C ALA A 61 -5.84 -9.22 -7.69
N ARG A 62 -4.58 -9.59 -7.95
CA ARG A 62 -4.13 -10.99 -7.83
C ARG A 62 -3.80 -11.34 -6.39
N GLN A 63 -4.35 -12.46 -5.93
CA GLN A 63 -4.20 -12.92 -4.55
C GLN A 63 -2.78 -13.43 -4.25
N ASP A 64 -2.07 -13.96 -5.24
CA ASP A 64 -0.67 -14.40 -5.09
C ASP A 64 0.26 -13.28 -4.58
N ILE A 65 -0.02 -12.03 -4.97
CA ILE A 65 0.75 -10.85 -4.53
C ILE A 65 0.40 -10.48 -3.09
N LEU A 66 -0.87 -10.69 -2.70
CA LEU A 66 -1.33 -10.51 -1.32
C LEU A 66 -0.62 -11.50 -0.41
N GLU A 67 -0.62 -12.79 -0.75
CA GLU A 67 0.02 -13.83 0.04
C GLU A 67 1.53 -13.58 0.21
N LEU A 68 2.19 -13.02 -0.81
CA LEU A 68 3.61 -12.65 -0.72
C LEU A 68 3.86 -11.40 0.14
N CYS A 69 2.99 -10.39 0.07
CA CYS A 69 3.20 -9.11 0.75
C CYS A 69 2.65 -9.07 2.18
N SER A 70 1.61 -9.84 2.49
CA SER A 70 1.03 -9.96 3.84
C SER A 70 2.08 -10.27 4.93
N PRO A 71 2.95 -11.28 4.79
CA PRO A 71 3.96 -11.55 5.81
C PRO A 71 4.95 -10.40 5.97
N ILE A 72 5.32 -9.69 4.91
CA ILE A 72 6.28 -8.56 4.96
C ILE A 72 5.74 -7.38 5.76
N ILE A 73 4.41 -7.20 5.73
CA ILE A 73 3.70 -6.13 6.42
C ILE A 73 3.53 -6.44 7.91
N ILE A 74 3.24 -7.70 8.23
CA ILE A 74 3.02 -8.20 9.59
C ILE A 74 4.36 -8.41 10.32
N ASP A 75 5.44 -8.70 9.58
CA ASP A 75 6.77 -8.86 10.16
C ASP A 75 7.27 -7.52 10.70
N GLY A 76 7.14 -7.35 12.03
CA GLY A 76 7.50 -6.14 12.77
C GLY A 76 9.00 -5.92 12.94
N ASP A 77 9.86 -6.87 12.51
CA ASP A 77 11.31 -6.72 12.52
C ASP A 77 11.82 -5.89 11.33
N ASN A 78 11.01 -5.76 10.27
CA ASN A 78 11.37 -4.96 9.11
C ASN A 78 11.28 -3.45 9.38
N SER A 79 12.23 -2.69 8.80
CA SER A 79 12.22 -1.22 8.81
C SER A 79 10.87 -0.63 8.41
N ILE A 80 10.49 0.46 9.09
CA ILE A 80 9.23 1.19 8.92
C ILE A 80 8.98 1.51 7.44
N GLU A 81 10.03 1.87 6.71
CA GLU A 81 9.97 2.23 5.30
C GLU A 81 9.50 1.06 4.44
N VAL A 82 10.01 -0.16 4.68
CA VAL A 82 9.67 -1.36 3.90
C VAL A 82 8.21 -1.73 4.09
N SER A 83 7.75 -1.79 5.34
CA SER A 83 6.35 -2.14 5.65
C SER A 83 5.37 -1.05 5.16
N ALA A 84 5.75 0.23 5.25
CA ALA A 84 4.94 1.33 4.74
C ALA A 84 4.80 1.30 3.21
N ILE A 85 5.90 0.97 2.50
CA ILE A 85 5.89 0.79 1.05
C ILE A 85 5.13 -0.48 0.66
N ALA A 86 5.25 -1.57 1.42
CA ALA A 86 4.48 -2.79 1.18
C ALA A 86 2.95 -2.55 1.31
N ALA A 87 2.52 -1.77 2.32
CA ALA A 87 1.13 -1.36 2.45
C ALA A 87 0.64 -0.49 1.28
N LEU A 88 1.48 0.43 0.81
CA LEU A 88 1.20 1.22 -0.40
C LEU A 88 1.05 0.32 -1.64
N VAL A 89 1.96 -0.65 -1.80
CA VAL A 89 1.99 -1.60 -2.91
C VAL A 89 0.72 -2.44 -2.94
N LEU A 90 0.27 -2.97 -1.80
CA LEU A 90 -1.02 -3.66 -1.71
C LEU A 90 -2.19 -2.75 -2.09
N GLY A 91 -2.20 -1.51 -1.61
CA GLY A 91 -3.24 -0.54 -1.98
C GLY A 91 -3.30 -0.25 -3.49
N LEU A 92 -2.16 -0.21 -4.17
CA LEU A 92 -2.07 -0.02 -5.63
C LEU A 92 -2.54 -1.25 -6.43
N VAL A 93 -2.20 -2.45 -5.96
CA VAL A 93 -2.59 -3.71 -6.63
C VAL A 93 -4.10 -3.97 -6.49
N PHE A 94 -4.69 -3.62 -5.34
CA PHE A 94 -6.10 -3.83 -5.00
C PHE A 94 -6.96 -2.55 -5.09
N ILE A 95 -6.61 -1.63 -5.98
CA ILE A 95 -7.34 -0.37 -6.13
C ILE A 95 -8.83 -0.62 -6.47
N GLY A 96 -9.74 -0.10 -5.63
CA GLY A 96 -11.19 -0.15 -5.85
C GLY A 96 -11.86 -1.52 -5.69
N THR A 97 -11.13 -2.57 -5.27
CA THR A 97 -11.71 -3.90 -5.02
C THR A 97 -12.26 -4.07 -3.60
N CYS A 98 -11.94 -3.17 -2.66
CA CYS A 98 -12.37 -3.23 -1.25
C CYS A 98 -12.14 -4.62 -0.62
N ASN A 99 -10.93 -5.18 -0.78
CA ASN A 99 -10.62 -6.47 -0.17
C ASN A 99 -10.41 -6.30 1.35
N ASP A 100 -11.23 -6.99 2.15
CA ASP A 100 -11.16 -6.94 3.61
C ASP A 100 -9.84 -7.49 4.16
N GLU A 101 -9.21 -8.45 3.48
CA GLU A 101 -7.93 -9.04 3.90
C GLU A 101 -6.82 -7.98 3.94
N VAL A 102 -6.72 -7.14 2.89
CA VAL A 102 -5.73 -6.06 2.81
C VAL A 102 -6.01 -5.00 3.87
N ALA A 103 -7.28 -4.64 4.06
CA ALA A 103 -7.66 -3.68 5.09
C ALA A 103 -7.27 -4.18 6.48
N ASN A 104 -7.55 -5.44 6.80
CA ASN A 104 -7.20 -6.06 8.07
C ASN A 104 -5.69 -6.13 8.28
N CYS A 105 -4.91 -6.49 7.26
CA CYS A 105 -3.45 -6.45 7.35
C CYS A 105 -2.95 -5.03 7.72
N ILE A 106 -3.46 -3.99 7.05
CA ILE A 106 -3.03 -2.61 7.37
C ILE A 106 -3.50 -2.18 8.76
N PHE A 107 -4.72 -2.55 9.17
CA PHE A 107 -5.21 -2.27 10.52
C PHE A 107 -4.37 -2.95 11.60
N GLN A 108 -4.02 -4.21 11.39
CA GLN A 108 -3.17 -4.97 12.31
C GLN A 108 -1.80 -4.29 12.45
N THR A 109 -1.16 -3.92 11.35
CA THR A 109 0.12 -3.19 11.38
C THR A 109 0.00 -1.82 12.05
N CYS A 110 -1.11 -1.11 11.88
CA CYS A 110 -1.35 0.16 12.58
C CYS A 110 -1.61 -0.02 14.09
N MET A 111 -2.16 -1.16 14.52
CA MET A 111 -2.41 -1.46 15.93
C MET A 111 -1.19 -1.99 16.67
N GLU A 112 -0.36 -2.78 15.99
CA GLU A 112 0.85 -3.39 16.57
C GLU A 112 2.03 -2.41 16.71
N ARG A 113 1.99 -1.28 16.00
CA ARG A 113 3.09 -0.28 16.00
C ARG A 113 2.96 0.76 17.11
N GLU A 114 4.10 1.17 17.65
CA GLU A 114 4.17 2.22 18.68
C GLU A 114 3.94 3.63 18.10
N ALA A 115 3.46 4.54 18.94
CA ALA A 115 3.16 5.93 18.57
C ALA A 115 4.37 6.67 17.97
N SER A 116 5.59 6.35 18.43
CA SER A 116 6.84 6.94 17.96
C SER A 116 7.14 6.63 16.49
N ASP A 117 6.76 5.44 16.01
CA ASP A 117 6.94 5.04 14.60
C ASP A 117 5.91 5.70 13.68
N LEU A 118 4.75 6.06 14.24
CA LEU A 118 3.69 6.69 13.50
C LEU A 118 4.04 8.16 13.18
N ASP A 119 4.79 8.86 14.02
CA ASP A 119 5.21 10.25 13.73
C ASP A 119 6.16 10.38 12.51
N ASN A 120 6.72 9.27 12.02
CA ASN A 120 7.56 9.28 10.83
C ASN A 120 6.78 9.63 9.55
N PRO A 121 7.40 10.33 8.59
CA PRO A 121 6.74 10.70 7.32
C PRO A 121 6.23 9.48 6.54
N HIS A 122 6.86 8.32 6.71
CA HIS A 122 6.49 7.06 6.07
C HIS A 122 5.14 6.51 6.54
N ALA A 123 4.65 6.89 7.72
CA ALA A 123 3.34 6.44 8.21
C ALA A 123 2.18 6.92 7.31
N ARG A 124 2.39 8.00 6.55
CA ARG A 124 1.42 8.50 5.57
C ARG A 124 1.16 7.52 4.42
N TYR A 125 2.09 6.62 4.13
CA TYR A 125 1.90 5.61 3.09
C TYR A 125 0.89 4.54 3.49
N TYR A 126 0.74 4.22 4.78
CA TYR A 126 -0.34 3.33 5.26
C TYR A 126 -1.72 3.95 5.00
N ALA A 127 -1.86 5.25 5.32
CA ALA A 127 -3.07 6.00 5.05
C ALA A 127 -3.40 5.99 3.56
N LEU A 128 -2.37 6.12 2.71
CA LEU A 128 -2.53 6.13 1.26
C LEU A 128 -2.90 4.76 0.70
N GLY A 129 -2.29 3.68 1.22
CA GLY A 129 -2.64 2.30 0.88
C GLY A 129 -4.10 1.99 1.17
N LEU A 130 -4.59 2.37 2.37
CA LEU A 130 -6.02 2.27 2.72
C LEU A 130 -6.89 3.13 1.80
N GLY A 131 -6.52 4.39 1.57
CA GLY A 131 -7.29 5.28 0.68
C GLY A 131 -7.46 4.72 -0.74
N LEU A 132 -6.39 4.16 -1.31
CA LEU A 132 -6.40 3.55 -2.64
C LEU A 132 -7.27 2.28 -2.70
N LEU A 133 -7.23 1.44 -1.67
CA LEU A 133 -8.08 0.24 -1.59
C LEU A 133 -9.57 0.58 -1.73
N TYR A 134 -9.99 1.71 -1.17
CA TYR A 134 -11.38 2.19 -1.17
C TYR A 134 -11.70 3.21 -2.28
N PHE A 135 -10.82 3.40 -3.25
CA PHE A 135 -11.02 4.39 -4.30
C PHE A 135 -12.33 4.14 -5.09
N GLY A 136 -13.20 5.15 -5.15
CA GLY A 136 -14.45 5.10 -5.91
C GLY A 136 -15.57 4.24 -5.31
N ARG A 137 -15.43 3.79 -4.06
CA ARG A 137 -16.43 2.95 -3.36
C ARG A 137 -16.99 3.70 -2.14
N GLN A 138 -18.21 4.21 -2.28
CA GLN A 138 -18.84 5.05 -1.24
C GLN A 138 -19.42 4.21 -0.09
N ASP A 139 -20.08 3.10 -0.41
CA ASP A 139 -20.82 2.30 0.57
C ASP A 139 -19.91 1.56 1.56
N SER A 140 -18.79 1.02 1.07
CA SER A 140 -17.86 0.21 1.89
C SER A 140 -16.98 1.06 2.82
N VAL A 141 -16.89 2.37 2.57
CA VAL A 141 -15.98 3.24 3.32
C VAL A 141 -16.50 3.62 4.68
N GLU A 142 -17.83 3.70 4.85
CA GLU A 142 -18.41 3.98 6.16
C GLU A 142 -18.12 2.84 7.16
N ALA A 143 -18.15 1.58 6.71
CA ALA A 143 -17.79 0.45 7.55
C ALA A 143 -16.31 0.51 7.97
N SER A 144 -15.41 0.79 7.04
CA SER A 144 -13.97 0.80 7.30
C SER A 144 -13.49 2.05 8.04
N LEU A 145 -14.24 3.15 7.98
CA LEU A 145 -14.04 4.34 8.82
C LEU A 145 -14.22 4.03 10.31
N VAL A 146 -15.11 3.09 10.66
CA VAL A 146 -15.23 2.61 12.05
C VAL A 146 -13.96 1.89 12.48
N GLY A 147 -13.35 1.10 11.60
CA GLY A 147 -12.06 0.45 11.86
C GLY A 147 -10.92 1.44 12.12
N VAL A 148 -10.80 2.48 11.30
CA VAL A 148 -9.82 3.57 11.52
C VAL A 148 -10.11 4.33 12.81
N SER A 149 -11.38 4.39 13.23
CA SER A 149 -11.77 5.10 14.44
C SER A 149 -11.23 4.47 15.73
N VAL A 150 -10.84 3.21 15.68
CA VAL A 150 -10.26 2.47 16.82
C VAL A 150 -8.80 2.87 17.09
N ILE A 151 -8.12 3.50 16.12
CA ILE A 151 -6.71 3.87 16.27
C ILE A 151 -6.58 5.11 17.16
N GLU A 152 -5.90 4.97 18.30
CA GLU A 152 -5.67 6.02 19.30
C GLU A 152 -4.43 6.89 18.96
N HIS A 153 -4.33 7.42 17.73
CA HIS A 153 -3.22 8.30 17.31
C HIS A 153 -3.70 9.52 16.49
N PRO A 154 -3.04 10.70 16.56
CA PRO A 154 -3.37 11.87 15.72
C PRO A 154 -3.38 11.61 14.21
N ILE A 155 -2.73 10.55 13.74
CA ILE A 155 -2.71 10.14 12.32
C ILE A 155 -4.05 9.59 11.86
N LYS A 156 -4.90 9.14 12.79
CA LYS A 156 -6.29 8.76 12.52
C LYS A 156 -7.02 9.83 11.70
N ARG A 157 -6.91 11.10 12.08
CA ARG A 157 -7.59 12.20 11.37
C ARG A 157 -7.10 12.32 9.93
N PHE A 158 -5.80 12.11 9.69
CA PHE A 158 -5.23 12.11 8.34
C PHE A 158 -5.73 10.91 7.52
N MET A 159 -5.75 9.71 8.10
CA MET A 159 -6.29 8.51 7.48
C MET A 159 -7.78 8.64 7.12
N GLU A 160 -8.60 9.15 8.04
CA GLU A 160 -10.03 9.37 7.82
C GLU A 160 -10.30 10.35 6.67
N ILE A 161 -9.58 11.49 6.64
CA ILE A 161 -9.73 12.49 5.58
C ILE A 161 -9.31 11.89 4.24
N LEU A 162 -8.21 11.15 4.21
CA LEU A 162 -7.69 10.56 2.97
C LEU A 162 -8.62 9.46 2.43
N MET A 163 -9.14 8.59 3.31
CA MET A 163 -10.13 7.58 2.94
C MET A 163 -11.42 8.22 2.44
N LYS A 164 -11.97 9.22 3.15
CA LYS A 164 -13.16 9.96 2.69
C LYS A 164 -12.89 10.63 1.33
N GLY A 165 -11.73 11.24 1.14
CA GLY A 165 -11.33 11.86 -0.12
C GLY A 165 -11.30 10.87 -1.28
N CYS A 166 -10.70 9.69 -1.10
CA CYS A 166 -10.59 8.66 -2.14
C CYS A 166 -11.94 7.96 -2.42
N ALA A 167 -12.75 7.76 -1.41
CA ALA A 167 -14.07 7.14 -1.51
C ALA A 167 -15.08 7.98 -2.30
N TYR A 168 -15.11 9.27 -1.98
CA TYR A 168 -16.06 10.24 -2.55
C TYR A 168 -15.48 10.98 -3.77
N ALA A 169 -14.31 10.56 -4.26
CA ALA A 169 -13.73 11.07 -5.49
C ALA A 169 -14.74 10.93 -6.65
N CYS A 170 -14.90 11.99 -7.43
CA CYS A 170 -15.81 12.06 -8.59
C CYS A 170 -17.33 11.90 -8.29
N SER A 171 -17.74 11.82 -7.02
CA SER A 171 -19.17 11.69 -6.64
C SER A 171 -19.98 12.98 -6.78
N GLY A 172 -19.31 14.14 -6.71
CA GLY A 172 -19.99 15.45 -6.67
C GLY A 172 -20.82 15.69 -5.40
N ASN A 173 -20.62 14.91 -4.33
CA ASN A 173 -21.42 15.04 -3.12
C ASN A 173 -21.02 16.28 -2.29
N VAL A 174 -21.86 17.31 -2.38
CA VAL A 174 -21.64 18.62 -1.74
C VAL A 174 -21.63 18.53 -0.21
N LEU A 175 -22.38 17.61 0.39
CA LEU A 175 -22.41 17.44 1.85
C LEU A 175 -21.04 17.02 2.40
N LYS A 176 -20.36 16.11 1.70
CA LYS A 176 -19.02 15.66 2.09
C LYS A 176 -17.96 16.72 1.87
N VAL A 177 -18.10 17.54 0.83
CA VAL A 177 -17.23 18.72 0.62
C VAL A 177 -17.41 19.73 1.75
N GLN A 178 -18.66 19.99 2.17
CA GLN A 178 -18.95 20.91 3.26
C GLN A 178 -18.43 20.40 4.62
N GLU A 179 -18.58 19.09 4.90
CA GLU A 179 -17.99 18.46 6.09
C GLU A 179 -16.45 18.60 6.10
N LEU A 180 -15.78 18.35 4.98
CA LEU A 180 -14.33 18.48 4.87
C LEU A 180 -13.86 19.93 5.07
N LEU A 181 -14.58 20.91 4.51
CA LEU A 181 -14.28 22.33 4.69
C LEU A 181 -14.42 22.79 6.14
N HIS A 182 -15.37 22.24 6.89
CA HIS A 182 -15.56 22.58 8.30
C HIS A 182 -14.43 22.02 9.20
N ILE A 183 -13.66 21.06 8.70
CA ILE A 183 -12.55 20.42 9.42
C ILE A 183 -11.24 21.21 9.24
N CYS A 184 -11.12 22.04 8.19
CA CYS A 184 -9.97 22.90 7.89
C CYS A 184 -10.05 24.24 8.62
#